data_AF-A0A959NS20-F1
#
_entry.id   AF-A0A959NS20-F1
#
_cell.length_a   1.000
_cell.length_b   1.000
_cell.length_c   1.000
_cell.angle_alpha   90.00
_cell.angle_beta   90.00
_cell.angle_gamma   90.00
#
_symmetry.space_group_name_H-M   'P 1'
#
loop_
_entity.id
_entity.type
_entity.pdbx_description
1 polymer ?
#
loop_
_entity_poly.entity_id
_entity_poly.type
_entity_poly.pdbx_seq_one_letter_code
_entity_poly.pdbx_strand_id
1 'polypeptide(L)'
;MSYGYFDDEQKEYVITKPDTPLPWINYMGTKDFYGIISNTAGGYSFYKDAKLRRLTRYRYNNIPMDSNGRYIYIKDGEETWNPMWKPLCTQLDEYECRHGLGYSRIKGV
;
A
#
# COMPACT_ATOMS: atom_id res chain seq x y z
N MET A 1 19.45 -7.41 -6.70
CA MET A 1 18.51 -6.54 -7.44
C MET A 1 17.84 -5.61 -6.45
N SER A 2 17.65 -4.33 -6.79
CA SER A 2 16.97 -3.37 -5.90
C SER A 2 15.48 -3.23 -6.26
N TYR A 3 14.64 -2.96 -5.26
CA TYR A 3 13.20 -2.66 -5.41
C TYR A 3 12.87 -1.19 -5.15
N GLY A 4 13.89 -0.38 -4.81
CA GLY A 4 13.70 1.00 -4.43
C GLY A 4 15.00 1.71 -4.06
N TYR A 5 14.88 2.94 -3.57
CA TYR A 5 15.99 3.80 -3.14
C TYR A 5 15.51 4.86 -2.14
N PHE A 6 16.46 5.48 -1.43
CA PHE A 6 16.18 6.62 -0.56
C PHE A 6 16.16 7.92 -1.37
N ASP A 7 15.14 8.73 -1.15
CA ASP A 7 15.04 10.11 -1.59
C ASP A 7 15.22 10.99 -0.33
N ASP A 8 16.48 11.31 -0.04
CA ASP A 8 16.86 12.00 1.21
C ASP A 8 16.32 13.44 1.27
N GLU A 9 16.15 14.09 0.11
CA GLU A 9 15.60 15.44 0.02
C GLU A 9 14.12 15.45 0.45
N GLN A 10 13.33 14.49 -0.06
CA GLN A 10 11.92 14.35 0.30
C GLN A 10 11.70 13.57 1.61
N LYS A 11 12.76 12.95 2.15
CA LYS A 11 12.72 12.04 3.31
C LYS A 11 11.76 10.87 3.07
N GLU A 12 11.87 10.28 1.89
CA GLU A 12 11.03 9.17 1.44
C GLU A 12 11.89 7.95 1.11
N TYR A 13 11.31 6.76 1.27
CA TYR A 13 11.78 5.57 0.58
C TYR A 13 10.89 5.33 -0.64
N VAL A 14 11.49 5.30 -1.83
CA VAL A 14 10.82 5.15 -3.12
C VAL A 14 10.91 3.69 -3.55
N ILE A 15 9.76 3.05 -3.73
CA ILE A 15 9.58 1.66 -4.19
C ILE A 15 9.14 1.71 -5.64
N THR A 16 9.94 1.17 -6.55
CA THR A 16 9.71 1.28 -8.01
C THR A 16 9.08 0.04 -8.62
N LYS A 17 8.83 -1.01 -7.82
CA LYS A 17 8.22 -2.26 -8.26
C LYS A 17 7.20 -2.75 -7.24
N PRO A 18 6.00 -3.20 -7.67
CA PRO A 18 4.95 -3.58 -6.73
C PRO A 18 5.15 -4.98 -6.13
N ASP A 19 5.95 -5.83 -6.77
CA ASP A 19 6.24 -7.23 -6.43
C ASP A 19 7.46 -7.38 -5.50
N THR A 20 7.52 -6.54 -4.45
CA THR A 20 8.57 -6.63 -3.42
C THR A 20 8.64 -8.02 -2.77
N PRO A 21 9.81 -8.47 -2.26
CA PRO A 21 9.96 -9.82 -1.70
C PRO A 21 8.99 -10.13 -0.56
N LEU A 22 8.61 -9.09 0.19
CA LEU A 22 7.52 -9.06 1.16
C LEU A 22 6.80 -7.72 1.05
N PRO A 23 5.54 -7.61 1.51
CA PRO A 23 4.85 -6.32 1.60
C PRO A 23 5.64 -5.35 2.48
N TRP A 24 6.04 -4.21 1.93
CA TRP A 24 6.72 -3.16 2.68
C TRP A 24 5.68 -2.14 3.12
N ILE A 25 5.71 -1.77 4.40
CA ILE A 25 4.65 -0.99 5.03
C ILE A 25 5.15 0.36 5.53
N ASN A 26 4.20 1.29 5.66
CA ASN A 26 4.33 2.53 6.41
C ASN A 26 3.23 2.63 7.48
N TYR A 27 3.48 3.50 8.46
CA TYR A 27 2.51 3.88 9.49
C TYR A 27 2.04 5.31 9.25
N MET A 28 0.73 5.50 9.30
CA MET A 28 0.06 6.79 9.22
C MET A 28 -0.56 7.12 10.58
N GLY A 29 -0.51 8.40 10.97
CA GLY A 29 -1.09 8.90 12.21
C GLY A 29 -0.10 9.01 13.37
N THR A 30 -0.22 10.09 14.15
CA THR A 30 0.70 10.45 15.25
C THR A 30 -0.02 10.69 16.59
N LYS A 31 -1.35 10.48 16.64
CA LYS A 31 -2.18 10.73 17.82
C LYS A 31 -3.03 9.50 18.15
N ASP A 32 -4.35 9.61 18.02
CA ASP A 32 -5.26 8.54 18.45
C ASP A 32 -5.69 7.61 17.31
N PHE A 33 -5.55 8.06 16.06
CA PHE A 33 -5.94 7.28 14.88
C PHE A 33 -4.71 6.84 14.11
N TYR A 34 -4.65 5.56 13.76
CA TYR A 34 -3.51 4.94 13.10
C TYR A 34 -3.95 4.14 11.88
N GLY A 35 -3.09 4.12 10.87
CA GLY A 35 -3.23 3.28 9.69
C GLY A 35 -1.92 2.58 9.36
N ILE A 36 -2.00 1.28 9.08
CA ILE A 36 -0.90 0.52 8.47
C ILE A 36 -1.20 0.44 6.98
N ILE A 37 -0.25 0.81 6.12
CA ILE A 37 -0.42 0.78 4.66
C ILE A 37 0.80 0.16 3.99
N SER A 38 0.61 -0.84 3.15
CA SER A 38 1.67 -1.44 2.34
C SER A 38 1.89 -0.66 1.04
N ASN A 39 2.96 -1.00 0.32
CA ASN A 39 3.25 -0.49 -1.01
C ASN A 39 2.12 -0.77 -2.02
N THR A 40 1.34 -1.83 -1.81
CA THR A 40 0.16 -2.16 -2.63
C THR A 40 -1.17 -1.80 -1.94
N ALA A 41 -1.16 -0.83 -1.02
CA ALA A 41 -2.30 -0.31 -0.24
C ALA A 41 -3.04 -1.30 0.69
N GLY A 42 -2.46 -2.47 0.90
CA GLY A 42 -2.92 -3.44 1.90
C GLY A 42 -2.68 -2.96 3.34
N GLY A 43 -3.42 -3.53 4.29
CA GLY A 43 -3.38 -3.14 5.70
C GLY A 43 -4.73 -2.67 6.25
N TYR A 44 -4.72 -1.99 7.40
CA TYR A 44 -5.93 -1.58 8.12
C TYR A 44 -5.73 -0.33 8.98
N SER A 45 -6.84 0.21 9.50
CA SER A 45 -6.86 1.35 10.41
C SER A 45 -7.57 1.05 11.72
N PHE A 46 -7.19 1.75 12.79
CA PHE A 46 -7.76 1.59 14.13
C PHE A 46 -7.66 2.90 14.94
N TYR A 47 -8.52 3.04 15.95
CA TYR A 47 -8.51 4.16 16.89
C TYR A 47 -8.06 3.69 18.27
N LYS A 48 -6.89 4.15 18.74
CA LYS A 48 -6.20 3.83 20.01
C LYS A 48 -5.79 2.37 20.20
N ASP A 49 -6.69 1.42 19.94
CA ASP A 49 -6.51 0.00 20.23
C ASP A 49 -6.74 -0.86 18.97
N ALA A 50 -5.69 -1.55 18.52
CA ALA A 50 -5.73 -2.37 17.31
C ALA A 50 -6.51 -3.70 17.46
N LYS A 51 -6.86 -4.10 18.70
CA LYS A 51 -7.67 -5.28 19.01
C LYS A 51 -9.14 -4.90 19.20
N LEU A 52 -9.41 -3.89 20.02
CA LEU A 52 -10.76 -3.54 20.48
C LEU A 52 -11.45 -2.47 19.61
N ARG A 53 -10.69 -1.70 18.84
CA ARG A 53 -11.20 -0.55 18.06
C ARG A 53 -10.64 -0.52 16.64
N ARG A 54 -10.55 -1.69 16.02
CA ARG A 54 -10.16 -1.84 14.61
C ARG A 54 -11.33 -1.48 13.70
N LEU A 55 -11.09 -0.60 12.72
CA LEU A 55 -12.13 -0.17 11.77
C LEU A 55 -12.21 -1.08 10.55
N THR A 56 -11.07 -1.45 9.97
CA THR A 56 -11.01 -2.25 8.75
C THR A 56 -10.37 -3.61 8.98
N ARG A 57 -10.86 -4.64 8.28
CA ARG A 57 -10.35 -6.02 8.41
C ARG A 57 -9.06 -6.18 7.62
N TYR A 58 -8.12 -6.93 8.18
CA TYR A 58 -6.91 -7.39 7.51
C TYR A 58 -6.63 -8.84 7.88
N ARG A 59 -6.15 -9.63 6.91
CA ARG A 59 -5.81 -11.04 7.09
C ARG A 59 -4.29 -11.21 7.09
N TYR A 60 -3.74 -11.54 8.24
CA TYR A 60 -2.36 -12.02 8.34
C TYR A 60 -2.26 -13.42 7.73
N ASN A 61 -1.10 -13.75 7.16
CA ASN A 61 -0.85 -15.03 6.48
C ASN A 61 -1.89 -15.37 5.39
N ASN A 62 -2.42 -14.35 4.71
CA ASN A 62 -3.33 -14.55 3.60
C ASN A 62 -2.60 -15.14 2.38
N ILE A 63 -3.34 -15.86 1.53
CA ILE A 63 -2.83 -16.37 0.25
C ILE A 63 -3.72 -15.76 -0.87
N PRO A 64 -3.18 -14.90 -1.75
CA PRO A 64 -1.86 -14.29 -1.70
C PRO A 64 -1.72 -13.27 -0.55
N MET A 65 -0.47 -13.01 -0.14
CA MET A 65 -0.19 -12.04 0.94
C MET A 65 -0.71 -10.66 0.56
N ASP A 66 -1.14 -9.89 1.57
CA ASP A 66 -1.50 -8.48 1.41
C ASP A 66 -2.60 -8.20 0.39
N SER A 67 -3.63 -9.05 0.36
CA SER A 67 -4.76 -8.93 -0.58
C SER A 67 -5.97 -8.19 0.02
N ASN A 68 -5.83 -7.57 1.19
CA ASN A 68 -6.88 -6.77 1.82
C ASN A 68 -6.35 -5.37 2.15
N GLY A 69 -6.98 -4.36 1.56
CA GLY A 69 -6.49 -3.00 1.62
C GLY A 69 -7.53 -1.96 1.26
N ARG A 70 -7.03 -0.76 0.95
CA ARG A 70 -7.82 0.34 0.41
C ARG A 70 -7.68 0.30 -1.11
N TYR A 71 -8.72 -0.17 -1.80
CA TYR A 71 -8.66 -0.38 -3.24
C TYR A 71 -9.58 0.57 -4.00
N ILE A 72 -9.07 1.03 -5.14
CA ILE A 72 -9.74 1.88 -6.12
C ILE A 72 -9.62 1.11 -7.41
N TYR A 73 -10.76 0.76 -7.99
CA TYR A 73 -10.83 0.06 -9.27
C TYR A 73 -11.16 1.06 -10.36
N ILE A 74 -10.46 0.96 -11.47
CA ILE A 74 -10.68 1.77 -12.66
C ILE A 74 -11.23 0.83 -13.73
N LYS A 75 -12.39 1.18 -14.29
CA LYS A 75 -13.02 0.49 -15.42
C LYS A 75 -12.85 1.38 -16.65
N ASP A 76 -12.02 0.96 -17.59
CA ASP A 76 -11.78 1.65 -18.85
C ASP A 76 -12.19 0.72 -20.00
N GLY A 77 -13.33 1.02 -20.63
CA GLY A 77 -13.98 0.10 -21.57
C GLY A 77 -14.22 -1.28 -20.96
N GLU A 78 -13.65 -2.32 -21.58
CA GLU A 78 -13.74 -3.70 -21.08
C GLU A 78 -12.67 -4.05 -20.04
N GLU A 79 -11.67 -3.20 -19.83
CA GLU A 79 -10.57 -3.46 -18.92
C GLU A 79 -10.86 -2.94 -17.50
N THR A 80 -10.54 -3.74 -16.50
CA THR A 80 -10.58 -3.32 -15.09
C THR A 80 -9.18 -3.44 -14.52
N TRP A 81 -8.67 -2.36 -13.93
CA TRP A 81 -7.35 -2.33 -13.31
C TRP A 81 -7.36 -1.49 -12.03
N ASN A 82 -6.23 -1.43 -11.34
CA ASN A 82 -6.08 -0.59 -10.16
C ASN A 82 -4.64 -0.06 -10.00
N PRO A 83 -4.45 1.19 -9.54
CA PRO A 83 -3.11 1.81 -9.53
C PRO A 83 -2.16 1.21 -8.49
N MET A 84 -2.71 0.50 -7.51
CA MET A 84 -1.93 -0.17 -6.45
C MET A 84 -1.42 -1.56 -6.83
N TRP A 85 -1.59 -1.98 -8.10
CA TRP A 85 -1.32 -3.31 -8.64
C TRP A 85 -2.17 -4.43 -8.01
N LYS A 86 -2.14 -4.63 -6.68
CA LYS A 86 -3.07 -5.55 -6.00
C LYS A 86 -4.45 -4.91 -5.78
N PRO A 87 -5.54 -5.68 -5.87
CA PRO A 87 -5.56 -7.14 -5.90
C PRO A 87 -5.60 -7.76 -7.30
N LEU A 88 -5.72 -6.96 -8.37
CA LEU A 88 -5.90 -7.48 -9.73
C LEU A 88 -4.61 -8.03 -10.35
N CYS A 89 -3.47 -7.49 -9.93
CA CYS A 89 -2.15 -7.75 -10.47
C CYS A 89 -2.04 -7.50 -11.99
N THR A 90 -2.92 -6.64 -12.54
CA THR A 90 -2.84 -6.20 -13.93
C THR A 90 -1.50 -5.53 -14.18
N GLN A 91 -0.90 -5.79 -15.35
CA GLN A 91 0.34 -5.11 -15.74
C GLN A 91 0.08 -3.60 -15.84
N LEU A 92 0.99 -2.82 -15.26
CA LEU A 92 0.99 -1.36 -15.30
C LEU A 92 2.16 -0.90 -16.16
N ASP A 93 1.99 0.20 -16.88
CA ASP A 93 3.06 0.85 -17.64
C ASP A 93 4.08 1.48 -16.69
N GLU A 94 3.58 2.09 -15.61
CA GLU A 94 4.39 2.68 -14.55
C GLU A 94 3.82 2.34 -13.18
N TYR A 95 4.71 2.06 -12.21
CA TYR A 95 4.36 1.92 -10.81
C TYR A 95 5.39 2.61 -9.91
N GLU A 96 4.91 3.33 -8.91
CA GLU A 96 5.74 3.89 -7.85
C GLU A 96 4.96 3.94 -6.53
N CYS A 97 5.58 3.52 -5.44
CA CYS A 97 5.10 3.81 -4.09
C CYS A 97 6.17 4.58 -3.33
N ARG A 98 5.80 5.70 -2.72
CA ARG A 98 6.67 6.50 -1.85
C ARG A 98 6.16 6.42 -0.43
N HIS A 99 7.01 5.96 0.49
CA HIS A 99 6.75 5.99 1.92
C HIS A 99 7.50 7.15 2.56
N GLY A 100 6.77 8.14 3.06
CA GLY A 100 7.31 9.30 3.77
C GLY A 100 6.92 9.30 5.26
N LEU A 101 7.20 10.40 5.95
CA LEU A 101 6.93 10.55 7.38
C LEU A 101 5.43 10.77 7.65
N GLY A 102 4.71 9.69 7.92
CA GLY A 102 3.27 9.70 8.25
C GLY A 102 2.34 9.74 7.05
N TYR A 103 2.86 9.57 5.83
CA TYR A 103 2.09 9.52 4.58
C TYR A 103 2.71 8.54 3.58
N SER A 104 1.89 8.07 2.65
CA SER A 104 2.34 7.28 1.49
C SER A 104 1.64 7.74 0.23
N ARG A 105 2.35 7.74 -0.90
CA ARG A 105 1.79 7.99 -2.23
C ARG A 105 1.97 6.74 -3.07
N ILE A 106 0.93 6.30 -3.76
CA ILE A 106 0.99 5.19 -4.71
C ILE A 106 0.49 5.70 -6.05
N LYS A 107 1.32 5.54 -7.08
CA LYS A 107 1.02 5.86 -8.48
C LYS A 107 1.09 4.55 -9.26
N GLY A 108 0.06 4.31 -10.06
CA GLY A 108 0.04 3.27 -11.09
C GLY A 108 -0.68 3.80 -12.31
N VAL A 109 -0.16 3.52 -13.49
CA VAL A 109 -0.76 3.87 -14.78
C VAL A 109 -0.82 2.61 -15.62
#